data_AF-A0A4Y2LI48-F1
#
_entry.id   AF-A0A4Y2LI48-F1
#
_cell.length_a   1.000
_cell.length_b   1.000
_cell.length_c   1.000
_cell.angle_alpha   90.00
_cell.angle_beta   90.00
_cell.angle_gamma   90.00
#
_symmetry.space_group_name_H-M   'P 1'
#
loop_
_entity.id
_entity.type
_entity.pdbx_description
1 polymer ?
#
loop_
_entity_poly.entity_id
_entity_poly.type
_entity_poly.pdbx_seq_one_letter_code
_entity_poly.pdbx_strand_id
1 'polypeptide(L)'
;MKVAFEYADVTGVAGRFNNERKAADKDWLKSFCKWYNLSVRNPEQCSVVRAMGFNKVQVTWFYNNLKSCCLEKKFPAHRKFNMDETVISTVPH
;
A
#
# COMPACT_ATOMS: atom_id res chain seq x y z
N MET A 1 13.99 -4.93 5.04
CA MET A 1 13.32 -6.15 4.54
C MET A 1 13.06 -7.20 5.64
N LYS A 2 12.83 -6.74 6.88
CA LYS A 2 12.54 -7.63 8.02
C LYS A 2 11.18 -8.32 7.86
N VAL A 3 10.18 -7.60 7.37
CA VAL A 3 8.84 -8.12 7.07
C VAL A 3 8.86 -9.38 6.18
N ALA A 4 9.72 -9.40 5.15
CA ALA A 4 9.84 -10.58 4.28
C ALA A 4 10.44 -11.79 5.03
N PHE A 5 11.42 -11.55 5.92
CA PHE A 5 11.99 -12.57 6.78
C PHE A 5 10.99 -13.06 7.83
N GLU A 6 10.31 -12.15 8.52
CA GLU A 6 9.28 -12.45 9.53
C GLU A 6 8.13 -13.28 8.92
N TYR A 7 7.67 -12.91 7.72
CA TYR A 7 6.68 -13.70 6.98
C TYR A 7 7.21 -15.09 6.62
N ALA A 8 8.47 -15.19 6.18
CA ALA A 8 9.12 -16.46 5.86
C ALA A 8 9.32 -17.35 7.11
N ASP A 9 9.56 -16.75 8.27
CA ASP A 9 9.70 -17.44 9.56
C ASP A 9 8.37 -18.07 9.99
N VAL A 10 7.29 -17.29 9.94
CA VAL A 10 5.94 -17.76 10.23
C VAL A 10 5.48 -18.86 9.25
N THR A 11 5.90 -18.78 7.99
CA THR A 11 5.51 -19.75 6.95
C THR A 11 6.49 -20.93 6.80
N GLY A 12 7.53 -21.01 7.63
CA GLY A 12 8.48 -22.12 7.64
C GLY A 12 9.47 -22.17 6.46
N VAL A 13 9.63 -21.07 5.71
CA VAL A 13 10.55 -20.95 4.56
C VAL A 13 11.76 -20.04 4.84
N ALA A 14 11.98 -19.66 6.10
CA ALA A 14 13.06 -18.77 6.52
C ALA A 14 14.48 -19.26 6.20
N GLY A 15 14.68 -20.57 5.99
CA GLY A 15 15.99 -21.15 5.68
C GLY A 15 16.67 -20.64 4.41
N ARG A 16 15.95 -19.88 3.57
CA ARG A 16 16.50 -19.23 2.37
C ARG A 16 17.05 -17.83 2.62
N PHE A 17 16.91 -17.33 3.85
CA PHE A 17 17.34 -15.99 4.25
C PHE A 17 18.48 -16.04 5.26
N ASN A 18 19.16 -14.90 5.42
CA ASN A 18 20.20 -14.77 6.43
C ASN A 18 19.57 -14.70 7.83
N ASN A 19 19.71 -15.79 8.59
CA ASN A 19 19.14 -15.93 9.94
C ASN A 19 19.87 -15.10 11.00
N GLU A 20 21.11 -14.69 10.78
CA GLU A 20 21.85 -13.80 11.68
C GLU A 20 21.35 -12.36 11.55
N ARG A 21 21.16 -11.90 10.30
CA ARG A 21 20.64 -10.57 9.98
C ARG A 21 19.13 -10.46 10.17
N LYS A 22 18.41 -11.59 10.22
CA LYS A 22 16.93 -11.68 10.28
C LYS A 22 16.25 -10.76 9.26
N ALA A 23 16.78 -10.75 8.05
CA ALA A 23 16.31 -9.89 6.97
C ALA A 23 16.62 -10.50 5.61
N ALA A 24 15.74 -10.23 4.65
CA ALA A 24 16.03 -10.50 3.25
C ALA A 24 17.05 -9.47 2.71
N ASP A 25 17.95 -9.96 1.85
CA ASP A 25 18.98 -9.14 1.23
C ASP A 25 18.44 -8.33 0.03
N LYS A 26 19.10 -7.22 -0.30
CA LYS A 26 18.73 -6.34 -1.43
C LYS A 26 18.65 -7.09 -2.76
N ASP A 27 19.57 -8.02 -2.99
CA ASP A 27 19.61 -8.83 -4.21
C ASP A 27 18.41 -9.79 -4.31
N TRP A 28 17.95 -10.30 -3.16
CA TRP A 28 16.73 -11.10 -3.10
C TRP A 28 15.51 -10.29 -3.52
N LEU A 29 15.34 -9.07 -3.01
CA LEU A 29 14.21 -8.20 -3.41
C LEU A 29 14.24 -7.87 -4.89
N LYS A 30 15.42 -7.52 -5.41
CA LYS A 30 15.60 -7.19 -6.82
C LYS A 30 15.20 -8.37 -7.70
N SER A 31 15.61 -9.58 -7.32
CA SER A 31 15.26 -10.82 -8.02
C SER A 31 13.77 -11.14 -7.92
N PHE A 32 13.19 -11.00 -6.72
CA PHE A 32 11.76 -11.19 -6.46
C PHE A 32 10.90 -10.23 -7.30
N CYS A 33 11.23 -8.95 -7.30
CA CYS A 33 10.54 -7.96 -8.12
C CYS A 33 10.66 -8.26 -9.61
N LYS A 34 11.83 -8.76 -10.07
CA LYS A 34 12.02 -9.16 -11.47
C LYS A 34 11.19 -10.39 -11.83
N TRP A 35 11.11 -11.41 -10.97
CA TRP A 35 10.34 -12.63 -11.23
C TRP A 35 8.85 -12.37 -11.38
N TYR A 36 8.31 -11.44 -10.58
CA TYR A 36 6.89 -11.11 -10.57
C TYR A 36 6.54 -9.80 -11.27
N ASN A 37 7.50 -9.21 -11.98
CA ASN A 37 7.36 -7.94 -12.70
C ASN A 37 6.80 -6.79 -11.83
N LEU A 38 7.26 -6.72 -10.58
CA LEU A 38 6.84 -5.72 -9.59
C LEU A 38 7.74 -4.48 -9.67
N SER A 39 7.14 -3.29 -9.57
CA SER A 39 7.89 -2.04 -9.41
C SER A 39 7.99 -1.66 -7.94
N VAL A 40 9.20 -1.41 -7.44
CA VAL A 40 9.40 -0.77 -6.13
C VAL A 40 9.19 0.73 -6.30
N ARG A 41 8.24 1.30 -5.56
CA ARG A 41 7.93 2.73 -5.58
C ARG A 41 8.27 3.33 -4.22
N ASN A 42 8.68 4.58 -4.20
CA ASN A 42 8.74 5.35 -2.96
C ASN A 42 7.31 5.62 -2.51
N PRO A 43 6.92 5.26 -1.27
CA PRO A 43 5.61 5.60 -0.77
C PRO A 43 5.48 7.12 -0.66
N GLU A 44 4.33 7.65 -1.01
CA GLU A 44 4.02 9.05 -0.73
C GLU A 44 3.95 9.29 0.76
N GLN A 45 4.39 10.48 1.19
CA GLN A 45 4.31 10.87 2.58
C GLN A 45 2.85 10.91 3.03
N CYS A 46 2.51 10.05 3.97
CA CYS A 46 1.18 9.97 4.55
C CYS A 46 1.26 10.44 6.01
N SER A 47 0.39 11.37 6.40
CA SER A 47 0.32 11.79 7.81
C SER A 47 -0.13 10.63 8.69
N VAL A 48 0.30 10.61 9.95
CA VAL A 48 -0.08 9.56 10.93
C VAL A 48 -1.60 9.47 11.06
N VAL A 49 -2.30 10.60 11.06
CA VAL A 49 -3.77 10.67 11.11
C VAL A 49 -4.39 10.01 9.88
N ARG A 50 -3.85 10.27 8.68
CA ARG A 50 -4.33 9.65 7.44
C ARG A 50 -4.09 8.13 7.46
N ALA A 51 -2.93 7.68 7.95
CA ALA A 51 -2.64 6.26 8.14
C ALA A 51 -3.60 5.57 9.14
N MET A 52 -3.91 6.21 10.27
CA MET A 52 -4.89 5.69 11.24
C MET A 52 -6.33 5.66 10.68
N GLY A 53 -6.64 6.58 9.77
CA GLY A 53 -7.91 6.62 9.04
C GLY A 53 -8.10 5.43 8.09
N PHE A 54 -7.03 4.81 7.60
CA PHE A 54 -7.09 3.63 6.73
C PHE A 54 -7.36 2.34 7.52
N ASN A 55 -8.53 2.26 8.14
CA ASN A 55 -9.01 1.05 8.83
C ASN A 55 -10.25 0.45 8.15
N LYS A 56 -10.51 -0.83 8.44
CA LYS A 56 -11.60 -1.59 7.81
C LYS A 56 -12.96 -0.89 7.92
N VAL A 57 -13.25 -0.28 9.07
CA VAL A 57 -14.55 0.37 9.32
C VAL A 57 -14.71 1.60 8.42
N GLN A 58 -13.72 2.49 8.43
CA GLN A 58 -13.75 3.72 7.62
C GLN A 58 -13.76 3.42 6.12
N VAL A 59 -12.92 2.48 5.68
CA VAL A 59 -12.85 2.06 4.27
C VAL A 59 -14.17 1.45 3.82
N THR A 60 -14.77 0.56 4.63
CA THR A 60 -16.07 -0.05 4.31
C THR A 60 -17.16 1.01 4.19
N TRP A 61 -17.20 1.97 5.11
CA TRP A 61 -18.19 3.04 5.08
C TRP A 61 -18.03 3.93 3.84
N PHE A 62 -16.81 4.32 3.50
CA PHE A 62 -16.51 5.07 2.28
C PHE A 62 -17.06 4.37 1.02
N TYR A 63 -16.74 3.07 0.85
CA TYR A 63 -17.18 2.33 -0.33
C TYR A 63 -18.69 2.10 -0.37
N ASN A 64 -19.34 1.91 0.78
CA ASN A 64 -20.81 1.84 0.85
C ASN A 64 -21.46 3.15 0.40
N ASN A 65 -20.94 4.29 0.85
CA ASN A 65 -21.44 5.60 0.43
C ASN A 65 -21.20 5.84 -1.06
N LEU A 66 -19.99 5.53 -1.55
CA LEU A 66 -19.64 5.66 -2.97
C LEU A 66 -20.58 4.82 -3.85
N LYS A 67 -20.83 3.56 -3.45
CA LYS A 67 -21.76 2.67 -4.15
C LYS A 67 -23.18 3.25 -4.17
N SER A 68 -23.67 3.75 -3.04
CA SER A 68 -24.99 4.38 -2.95
C SER A 68 -25.11 5.57 -3.91
N CYS A 69 -24.15 6.51 -3.87
CA CYS A 69 -24.14 7.68 -4.75
C CYS A 69 -24.06 7.30 -6.23
N CYS A 70 -23.25 6.30 -6.59
CA CYS A 70 -23.12 5.85 -7.97
C CYS A 70 -24.41 5.21 -8.50
N LEU A 71 -25.12 4.45 -7.66
CA LEU A 71 -26.40 3.82 -8.04
C LEU A 71 -27.53 4.83 -8.16
N GLU A 72 -27.62 5.79 -7.23
CA GLU A 72 -28.68 6.79 -7.20
C GLU A 72 -28.55 7.80 -8.36
N LYS A 73 -27.34 8.35 -8.56
CA LYS A 73 -27.13 9.44 -9.52
C LYS A 73 -26.71 8.97 -10.92
N LYS A 74 -26.27 7.72 -11.06
CA LYS A 74 -25.83 7.10 -12.34
C LYS A 74 -24.88 7.99 -13.14
N PHE A 75 -23.85 8.52 -12.49
CA PHE A 75 -22.92 9.46 -13.13
C PHE A 75 -22.31 8.85 -14.40
N PRO A 76 -22.43 9.52 -15.58
CA PRO A 76 -21.78 9.06 -16.79
C PRO A 76 -20.25 9.21 -16.67
N ALA A 77 -19.49 8.41 -17.42
CA ALA A 77 -18.04 8.36 -17.32
C ALA A 77 -17.37 9.74 -17.47
N HIS A 78 -17.88 10.58 -18.37
CA HIS A 78 -17.35 11.93 -18.63
C HIS A 78 -17.57 12.93 -17.48
N ARG A 79 -18.31 12.57 -16.43
CA ARG A 79 -18.50 13.39 -15.21
C ARG A 79 -17.78 12.83 -13.98
N LYS A 80 -16.96 11.78 -14.16
CA LYS A 80 -16.12 11.23 -13.09
C LYS A 80 -14.72 11.78 -13.28
N PHE A 81 -14.36 12.73 -12.43
CA PHE A 81 -13.03 13.31 -12.42
C PHE A 81 -12.25 12.70 -11.25
N ASN A 82 -11.06 12.18 -11.54
CA ASN A 82 -10.11 11.88 -10.47
C ASN A 82 -9.42 13.18 -10.11
N MET A 83 -9.56 13.61 -8.87
CA MET A 83 -8.83 14.74 -8.32
C MET A 83 -7.84 14.17 -7.32
N ASP A 84 -6.58 14.48 -7.51
CA ASP A 84 -5.53 14.16 -6.55
C ASP A 84 -4.93 15.46 -6.01
N GLU A 85 -4.63 15.47 -4.72
CA GLU A 85 -4.10 16.67 -4.06
C GLU A 85 -2.65 16.89 -4.51
N THR A 86 -2.40 17.89 -5.36
CA THR A 86 -1.05 18.42 -5.56
C THR A 86 -0.69 19.29 -4.36
N VAL A 87 -0.19 18.65 -3.31
CA VAL A 87 0.10 19.31 -2.03
C VAL A 87 1.28 20.27 -2.17
N ILE A 88 1.04 21.55 -1.90
CA ILE A 88 2.05 22.45 -1.31
C ILE A 88 2.22 21.97 0.13
N SER A 89 3.36 21.33 0.43
CA SER A 89 3.58 20.61 1.70
C SER A 89 3.40 21.52 2.93
N THR A 90 2.45 21.15 3.79
CA THR A 90 2.36 21.67 5.17
C THR A 90 3.07 20.76 6.18
N VAL A 91 3.74 19.70 5.70
CA VAL A 91 4.59 18.84 6.52
C VAL A 91 6.02 19.38 6.42
N PRO A 92 6.64 19.85 7.51
CA PRO A 92 8.05 20.22 7.49
C PRO A 92 8.90 18.99 7.16
N HIS A 93 9.91 19.18 6.30
CA HIS A 93 10.91 18.16 5.97
C HIS A 93 11.74 17.73 7.18
#